data_AF-A0A3B9ACP2-F1
#
_entry.id   AF-A0A3B9ACP2-F1
#
_cell.length_a   1.000
_cell.length_b   1.000
_cell.length_c   1.000
_cell.angle_alpha   90.00
_cell.angle_beta   90.00
_cell.angle_gamma   90.00
#
_symmetry.space_group_name_H-M   'P 1'
#
loop_
_entity.id
_entity.type
_entity.pdbx_description
1 polymer ?
#
loop_
_entity_poly.entity_id
_entity_poly.type
_entity_poly.pdbx_seq_one_letter_code
_entity_poly.pdbx_strand_id
1 'polypeptide(L)'
;MPISKSRKARNSRIFFAIFGSCFLLPGLGIFTFKALPELKRWLSGAQLYSAEKESLMAALIIGIVFSLVGGGLVYLGLKKPTDDPALLDSGTPWMARKAWASPVIKDSFALSGGFIWAFTIIWNLMSTPALLAIPKELAKGNQLIWFAALFPIVGLFFIGLSIHKTLEWRRFGQMRITLDPHPGAIGGQVGGTIYLKTPLPPGTDMDVSLDCVHHYQRSKSPSQ
;
A
#
# COMPACT_ATOMS: atom_id res chain seq x y z
N MET A 1 -14.54 -30.51 5.52
CA MET A 1 -15.07 -29.83 4.31
C MET A 1 -14.10 -28.73 3.88
N PRO A 2 -13.63 -28.71 2.62
CA PRO A 2 -12.78 -27.63 2.14
C PRO A 2 -13.56 -26.31 2.15
N ILE A 3 -12.99 -25.29 2.79
CA ILE A 3 -13.58 -23.94 2.80
C ILE A 3 -13.61 -23.43 1.36
N SER A 4 -14.79 -23.06 0.85
CA SER A 4 -14.92 -22.51 -0.50
C SER A 4 -14.08 -21.23 -0.65
N LYS A 5 -13.47 -21.04 -1.82
CA LYS A 5 -12.65 -19.84 -2.12
C LYS A 5 -13.42 -18.54 -1.87
N SER A 6 -14.74 -18.55 -2.10
CA SER A 6 -15.65 -17.43 -1.81
C SER A 6 -15.74 -17.09 -0.31
N ARG A 7 -15.76 -18.10 0.57
CA ARG A 7 -15.80 -17.91 2.02
C ARG A 7 -14.50 -17.31 2.55
N LYS A 8 -13.35 -17.73 2.01
CA LYS A 8 -12.02 -17.18 2.38
C LYS A 8 -11.88 -15.71 1.98
N ALA A 9 -12.31 -15.35 0.76
CA ALA A 9 -12.33 -13.97 0.29
C ALA A 9 -13.22 -13.08 1.17
N ARG A 10 -14.39 -13.59 1.59
CA ARG A 10 -15.28 -12.89 2.52
C ARG A 10 -14.65 -12.66 3.88
N ASN A 11 -13.98 -13.66 4.46
CA ASN A 11 -13.32 -13.51 5.77
C ASN A 11 -12.18 -12.48 5.74
N SER A 12 -11.37 -12.47 4.68
CA SER A 12 -10.31 -11.46 4.53
C SER A 12 -10.87 -10.03 4.43
N ARG A 13 -12.00 -9.86 3.75
CA ARG A 13 -12.69 -8.55 3.63
C ARG A 13 -13.21 -8.05 4.96
N ILE A 14 -13.89 -8.93 5.71
CA ILE A 14 -14.38 -8.63 7.06
C ILE A 14 -13.21 -8.27 7.96
N PHE A 15 -12.10 -9.01 7.89
CA PHE A 15 -10.89 -8.71 8.64
C PHE A 15 -10.36 -7.31 8.34
N PHE A 16 -10.16 -6.95 7.06
CA PHE A 16 -9.68 -5.61 6.69
C PHE A 16 -10.64 -4.50 7.11
N ALA A 17 -11.94 -4.73 7.05
CA ALA A 17 -12.93 -3.75 7.49
C ALA A 17 -12.90 -3.53 9.02
N ILE A 18 -12.90 -4.62 9.80
CA ILE A 18 -12.83 -4.55 11.26
C ILE A 18 -11.50 -3.95 11.70
N PHE A 19 -10.39 -4.47 11.18
CA PHE A 19 -9.06 -3.98 11.52
C PHE A 19 -8.89 -2.51 11.12
N GLY A 20 -9.35 -2.12 9.93
CA GLY A 20 -9.34 -0.72 9.48
C GLY A 20 -10.16 0.21 10.38
N SER A 21 -11.31 -0.26 10.89
CA SER A 21 -12.14 0.54 11.82
C SER A 21 -11.44 0.85 13.14
N CYS A 22 -10.56 -0.04 13.62
CA CYS A 22 -9.76 0.19 14.83
C CYS A 22 -8.78 1.36 14.68
N PHE A 23 -8.39 1.73 13.45
CA PHE A 23 -7.56 2.91 13.17
C PHE A 23 -8.40 4.13 12.78
N LEU A 24 -9.48 3.92 12.02
CA LEU A 24 -10.34 5.01 11.54
C LEU A 24 -11.06 5.73 12.70
N LEU A 25 -11.66 4.99 13.63
CA LEU A 25 -12.47 5.58 14.70
C LEU A 25 -11.63 6.41 15.68
N PRO A 26 -10.48 5.94 16.18
CA PRO A 26 -9.61 6.77 17.02
C PRO A 26 -9.03 7.96 16.25
N GLY A 27 -8.68 7.79 14.97
CA GLY A 27 -8.19 8.88 14.13
C GLY A 27 -9.20 10.02 14.01
N LEU A 28 -10.46 9.68 13.70
CA LEU A 28 -11.57 10.63 13.66
C LEU A 28 -11.85 11.23 15.05
N GLY A 29 -11.77 10.43 16.12
CA GLY A 29 -11.96 10.91 17.48
C GLY A 29 -10.93 11.94 17.92
N ILE A 30 -9.64 11.69 17.66
CA ILE A 30 -8.56 12.67 17.93
C ILE A 30 -8.81 13.96 17.14
N PHE A 31 -9.23 13.82 15.88
CA PHE A 31 -9.51 14.97 15.03
C PHE A 31 -10.69 15.80 15.57
N THR A 32 -11.82 15.17 15.89
CA THR A 32 -13.03 15.88 16.33
C THR A 32 -12.93 16.44 17.74
N PHE A 33 -12.40 15.68 18.70
CA PHE A 33 -12.39 16.07 20.11
C PHE A 33 -11.19 16.94 20.49
N LYS A 34 -10.06 16.81 19.82
CA LYS A 34 -8.83 17.53 20.17
C LYS A 34 -8.42 18.55 19.11
N ALA A 35 -8.28 18.12 17.86
CA ALA A 35 -7.74 19.00 16.83
C ALA A 35 -8.74 20.09 16.40
N LEU A 36 -10.02 19.74 16.19
CA LEU A 36 -11.06 20.65 15.70
C LEU A 36 -11.32 21.87 16.60
N PRO A 37 -11.49 21.75 17.93
CA PRO A 37 -11.73 22.93 18.78
C PRO A 37 -10.53 23.88 18.82
N GLU A 38 -9.31 23.34 18.94
CA GLU A 38 -8.08 24.13 18.95
C GLU A 38 -7.79 24.79 17.59
N LEU A 39 -8.07 24.08 16.48
CA LEU A 39 -7.97 24.60 15.13
C LEU A 39 -8.95 25.77 14.91
N LYS A 40 -10.20 25.62 15.36
CA LYS A 40 -11.21 26.69 15.27
C LYS A 40 -10.78 27.93 16.05
N ARG A 41 -10.23 27.73 17.25
CA ARG A 41 -9.71 28.82 18.11
C ARG A 41 -8.54 29.55 17.45
N TRP A 42 -7.62 28.81 16.84
CA TRP A 42 -6.50 29.40 16.10
C TRP A 42 -6.97 30.19 14.87
N LEU A 43 -7.90 29.63 14.09
CA LEU A 43 -8.49 30.29 12.92
C LEU A 43 -9.30 31.54 13.27
N SER A 44 -9.88 31.61 14.48
CA SER A 44 -10.55 32.81 14.99
C SER A 44 -9.58 33.89 15.48
N GLY A 45 -8.28 33.77 15.21
CA GLY A 45 -7.26 34.76 15.56
C GLY A 45 -6.81 34.72 17.02
N ALA A 46 -7.16 33.67 17.78
CA ALA A 46 -6.70 33.55 19.15
C ALA A 46 -5.21 33.19 19.21
N GLN A 47 -4.49 33.82 20.15
CA GLN A 47 -3.08 33.55 20.38
C GLN A 47 -2.91 32.21 21.11
N LEU A 48 -2.66 31.13 20.37
CA LEU A 48 -2.25 29.85 20.99
C LEU A 48 -0.84 29.96 21.58
N TYR A 49 -0.66 29.41 22.78
CA TYR A 49 0.66 29.25 23.38
C TYR A 49 1.49 28.21 22.61
N SER A 50 2.82 28.25 22.75
CA SER A 50 3.73 27.36 22.01
C SER A 50 3.45 25.86 22.24
N ALA A 51 3.17 25.47 23.48
CA ALA A 51 2.85 24.08 23.82
C ALA A 51 1.49 23.61 23.23
N GLU A 52 0.50 24.51 23.15
CA GLU A 52 -0.79 24.21 22.52
C GLU A 52 -0.61 24.00 21.01
N LYS A 53 0.23 24.82 20.36
CA LYS A 53 0.54 24.65 18.92
C LYS A 53 1.18 23.30 18.64
N GLU A 54 2.11 22.84 19.47
CA GLU A 54 2.76 21.53 19.31
C GLU A 54 1.78 20.37 19.48
N SER A 55 0.93 20.45 20.50
CA SER A 55 -0.14 19.47 20.74
C SER A 55 -1.15 19.43 19.58
N LEU A 56 -1.54 20.58 19.05
CA LEU A 56 -2.43 20.70 17.89
C LEU A 56 -1.83 20.05 16.65
N MET A 57 -0.57 20.36 16.33
CA MET A 57 0.11 19.81 15.15
C MET A 57 0.26 18.29 15.24
N ALA A 58 0.63 17.77 16.42
CA ALA A 58 0.71 16.32 16.65
C ALA A 58 -0.66 15.64 16.51
N ALA A 59 -1.71 16.24 17.09
CA ALA A 59 -3.08 15.70 17.00
C ALA A 59 -3.61 15.70 15.56
N LEU A 60 -3.33 16.75 14.78
CA LEU A 60 -3.70 16.82 13.37
C LEU A 60 -2.99 15.75 12.54
N ILE A 61 -1.67 15.62 12.70
CA ILE A 61 -0.87 14.62 11.98
C ILE A 61 -1.37 13.21 12.27
N ILE A 62 -1.50 12.84 13.55
CA ILE A 62 -1.92 11.50 13.96
C ILE A 62 -3.36 11.25 13.50
N GLY A 63 -4.26 12.20 13.74
CA GLY A 63 -5.67 12.08 13.36
C GLY A 63 -5.86 11.86 11.86
N ILE A 64 -5.17 12.62 11.01
CA ILE A 64 -5.22 12.49 9.55
C ILE A 64 -4.64 11.15 9.11
N VAL A 65 -3.45 10.77 9.60
CA VAL A 65 -2.81 9.50 9.20
C VAL A 65 -3.68 8.31 9.57
N PHE A 66 -4.16 8.24 10.82
CA PHE A 66 -4.99 7.14 11.30
C PHE A 66 -6.32 7.06 10.54
N SER A 67 -6.92 8.21 10.23
CA SER A 67 -8.16 8.26 9.45
C SER A 67 -7.95 7.82 8.00
N LEU A 68 -6.87 8.25 7.35
CA LEU A 68 -6.57 7.86 5.96
C LEU A 68 -6.21 6.38 5.84
N VAL A 69 -5.35 5.88 6.73
CA VAL A 69 -4.95 4.47 6.74
C VAL A 69 -6.13 3.58 7.10
N GLY A 70 -6.84 3.90 8.20
CA GLY A 70 -8.01 3.15 8.64
C GLY A 70 -9.13 3.17 7.60
N GLY A 71 -9.44 4.35 7.05
CA GLY A 71 -10.44 4.52 5.98
C GLY A 71 -10.07 3.77 4.71
N GLY A 72 -8.79 3.77 4.32
CA GLY A 72 -8.28 2.98 3.20
C GLY A 72 -8.48 1.48 3.41
N LEU A 73 -8.17 0.96 4.60
CA LEU A 73 -8.39 -0.46 4.93
C LEU A 73 -9.87 -0.83 4.96
N VAL A 74 -10.73 0.02 5.51
CA VAL A 74 -12.18 -0.16 5.48
C VAL A 74 -12.68 -0.18 4.03
N TYR A 75 -12.25 0.78 3.21
CA TYR A 75 -12.60 0.81 1.78
C TYR A 75 -12.18 -0.47 1.07
N LEU A 76 -10.96 -0.97 1.30
CA LEU A 76 -10.47 -2.23 0.73
C LEU A 76 -11.29 -3.45 1.19
N GLY A 77 -11.69 -3.50 2.47
CA GLY A 77 -12.57 -4.54 2.99
C GLY A 77 -13.96 -4.52 2.35
N LEU A 78 -14.53 -3.31 2.19
CA LEU A 78 -15.87 -3.13 1.61
C LEU A 78 -15.88 -3.31 0.08
N LYS A 79 -14.78 -3.00 -0.60
CA LYS A 79 -14.65 -3.15 -2.06
C LYS A 79 -15.02 -4.56 -2.51
N LYS A 80 -15.88 -4.65 -3.53
CA LYS A 80 -16.30 -5.93 -4.09
C LYS A 80 -15.08 -6.67 -4.68
N PRO A 81 -15.01 -8.01 -4.53
CA PRO A 81 -13.95 -8.79 -5.14
C PRO A 81 -13.91 -8.55 -6.64
N THR A 82 -12.70 -8.56 -7.18
CA THR A 82 -12.49 -8.42 -8.62
C THR A 82 -12.84 -9.72 -9.37
N ASP A 83 -12.85 -10.84 -8.64
CA ASP A 83 -13.12 -12.17 -9.19
C ASP A 83 -14.62 -12.40 -9.35
N ASP A 84 -15.05 -12.91 -10.52
CA ASP A 84 -16.43 -13.35 -10.76
C ASP A 84 -16.59 -14.82 -10.32
N PRO A 85 -17.32 -15.10 -9.23
CA PRO A 85 -17.47 -16.44 -8.72
C PRO A 85 -18.25 -17.35 -9.67
N ALA A 86 -19.12 -16.82 -10.53
CA ALA A 86 -19.91 -17.63 -11.47
C ALA A 86 -19.03 -18.23 -12.57
N LEU A 87 -17.95 -17.55 -12.94
CA LEU A 87 -16.99 -18.03 -13.94
C LEU A 87 -16.01 -19.08 -13.40
N LEU A 88 -15.90 -19.25 -12.08
CA LEU A 88 -15.01 -20.26 -11.51
C LEU A 88 -15.49 -21.70 -11.75
N ASP A 89 -16.80 -21.89 -11.88
CA ASP A 89 -17.43 -23.18 -12.13
C ASP A 89 -17.78 -23.37 -13.63
N SER A 90 -17.39 -22.44 -14.49
CA SER A 90 -17.60 -22.50 -15.94
C SER A 90 -16.47 -23.26 -16.65
N GLY A 91 -16.62 -23.51 -17.95
CA GLY A 91 -15.56 -24.06 -18.80
C GLY A 91 -14.39 -23.10 -19.06
N THR A 92 -14.46 -21.85 -18.59
CA THR A 92 -13.43 -20.82 -18.77
C THR A 92 -12.98 -20.20 -17.43
N PRO A 93 -12.52 -21.01 -16.45
CA PRO A 93 -12.23 -20.55 -15.10
C PRO A 93 -11.11 -19.50 -15.02
N TRP A 94 -10.25 -19.43 -16.04
CA TRP A 94 -9.22 -18.39 -16.13
C TRP A 94 -9.81 -16.98 -16.35
N MET A 95 -11.02 -16.86 -16.91
CA MET A 95 -11.69 -15.56 -17.09
C MET A 95 -12.25 -14.99 -15.78
N ALA A 96 -12.34 -15.81 -14.73
CA ALA A 96 -12.89 -15.38 -13.45
C ALA A 96 -12.07 -14.26 -12.80
N ARG A 97 -10.76 -14.16 -13.03
CA ARG A 97 -9.93 -13.08 -12.47
C ARG A 97 -9.54 -12.06 -13.52
N LYS A 98 -9.88 -10.79 -13.29
CA LYS A 98 -9.51 -9.70 -14.22
C LYS A 98 -8.02 -9.55 -14.45
N ALA A 99 -7.17 -9.95 -13.50
CA ALA A 99 -5.72 -9.82 -13.60
C ALA A 99 -5.13 -10.61 -14.79
N TRP A 100 -5.78 -11.71 -15.18
CA TRP A 100 -5.34 -12.59 -16.28
C TRP A 100 -6.48 -13.01 -17.20
N ALA A 101 -7.67 -12.41 -17.09
CA ALA A 101 -8.75 -12.60 -18.05
C ALA A 101 -8.41 -11.96 -19.41
N SER A 102 -7.57 -10.92 -19.40
CA SER A 102 -7.07 -10.29 -20.63
C SER A 102 -5.81 -11.01 -21.13
N PRO A 103 -5.62 -11.11 -22.46
CA PRO A 103 -4.34 -11.55 -23.04
C PRO A 103 -3.19 -10.60 -22.71
N VAL A 104 -3.49 -9.35 -22.31
CA VAL A 104 -2.49 -8.35 -21.94
C VAL A 104 -2.31 -8.30 -20.43
N ILE A 105 -1.13 -8.70 -19.97
CA ILE A 105 -0.72 -8.58 -18.57
C ILE A 105 0.21 -7.38 -18.44
N LYS A 106 -0.14 -6.48 -17.51
CA LYS A 106 0.66 -5.28 -17.21
C LYS A 106 1.55 -5.56 -16.01
N ASP A 107 2.73 -4.94 -15.99
CA ASP A 107 3.53 -4.92 -14.78
C ASP A 107 2.81 -4.25 -13.60
N SER A 108 3.28 -4.56 -12.39
CA SER A 108 2.86 -3.93 -11.15
C SER A 108 3.74 -2.74 -10.75
N PHE A 109 4.58 -2.23 -11.66
CA PHE A 109 5.65 -1.30 -11.34
C PHE A 109 5.09 0.03 -10.82
N ALA A 110 4.10 0.60 -11.52
CA ALA A 110 3.43 1.83 -11.10
C ALA A 110 2.69 1.69 -9.76
N LEU A 111 2.10 0.52 -9.50
CA LEU A 111 1.41 0.23 -8.23
C LEU A 111 2.42 0.14 -7.08
N SER A 112 3.52 -0.57 -7.30
CA SER A 112 4.60 -0.72 -6.30
C SER A 112 5.27 0.62 -5.98
N GLY A 113 5.54 1.45 -7.00
CA GLY A 113 6.09 2.80 -6.82
C GLY A 113 5.13 3.73 -6.07
N GLY A 114 3.84 3.70 -6.43
CA GLY A 114 2.81 4.46 -5.72
C GLY A 114 2.68 4.05 -4.25
N PHE A 115 2.75 2.75 -3.95
CA PHE A 115 2.74 2.25 -2.57
C PHE A 115 3.96 2.73 -1.77
N ILE A 116 5.15 2.64 -2.36
CA ILE A 116 6.39 3.12 -1.72
C ILE A 116 6.29 4.62 -1.44
N TRP A 117 5.82 5.44 -2.38
CA TRP A 117 5.60 6.88 -2.14
C TRP A 117 4.59 7.16 -1.03
N ALA A 118 3.45 6.46 -1.03
CA ALA A 118 2.43 6.62 0.01
C ALA A 118 3.01 6.31 1.40
N PHE A 119 3.77 5.21 1.51
CA PHE A 119 4.44 4.84 2.75
C PHE A 119 5.49 5.88 3.17
N THR A 120 6.32 6.36 2.24
CA THR A 120 7.33 7.41 2.49
C THR A 120 6.69 8.68 3.03
N ILE A 121 5.58 9.14 2.44
CA ILE A 121 4.88 10.36 2.86
C ILE A 121 4.33 10.18 4.28
N ILE A 122 3.63 9.07 4.54
CA ILE A 122 3.05 8.79 5.86
C ILE A 122 4.13 8.69 6.93
N TRP A 123 5.21 7.96 6.65
CA TRP A 123 6.33 7.80 7.58
C TRP A 123 6.98 9.14 7.93
N ASN A 124 7.30 9.96 6.91
CA ASN A 124 7.91 11.26 7.13
C ASN A 124 6.97 12.20 7.89
N LEU A 125 5.67 12.20 7.55
CA LEU A 125 4.67 13.01 8.25
C LEU A 125 4.57 12.64 9.73
N MET A 126 4.55 11.34 10.05
CA MET A 126 4.57 10.87 11.44
C MET A 126 5.89 11.18 12.16
N SER A 127 7.00 11.26 11.43
CA SER A 127 8.32 11.55 11.97
C SER A 127 8.59 13.04 12.21
N THR A 128 7.82 13.94 11.60
CA THR A 128 8.03 15.39 11.69
C THR A 128 7.99 15.93 13.12
N PRO A 129 7.04 15.55 14.01
CA PRO A 129 7.03 16.04 15.39
C PRO A 129 8.30 15.68 16.16
N ALA A 130 8.83 14.47 15.93
CA ALA A 130 10.08 14.04 16.55
C ALA A 130 11.25 14.93 16.11
N LEU A 131 11.32 15.28 14.82
CA LEU A 131 12.35 16.16 14.27
C LEU A 131 12.31 17.57 14.88
N LEU A 132 11.10 18.13 15.06
CA LEU A 132 10.90 19.46 15.65
C LEU A 132 11.20 19.49 17.15
N ALA A 133 11.05 18.36 17.85
CA ALA A 133 11.32 18.25 19.29
C ALA A 133 12.82 18.14 19.63
N ILE A 134 13.68 17.80 18.67
CA ILE A 134 15.11 17.51 18.93
C ILE A 134 15.84 18.64 19.67
N PRO A 135 15.81 19.91 19.23
CA PRO A 135 16.58 20.97 19.88
C PRO A 135 16.16 21.21 21.33
N LYS A 136 14.84 21.10 21.60
CA LYS A 136 14.27 21.33 22.93
C LYS A 136 14.60 20.19 23.89
N GLU A 137 14.53 18.95 23.44
CA GLU A 137 14.82 17.78 24.28
C GLU A 137 16.31 17.61 24.55
N LEU A 138 17.17 18.00 23.60
CA LEU A 138 18.62 18.01 23.81
C LEU A 138 19.02 19.07 24.85
N ALA A 139 18.39 20.24 24.84
CA ALA A 139 18.60 21.28 25.86
C ALA A 139 18.16 20.83 27.27
N LYS A 140 17.22 19.89 27.37
CA LYS A 140 16.78 19.28 28.64
C LYS A 140 17.67 18.11 29.08
N GLY A 141 18.69 17.74 28.30
CA GLY A 141 19.55 16.58 28.58
C GLY A 141 18.89 15.22 28.35
N ASN A 142 17.74 15.16 27.66
CA ASN A 142 17.02 13.92 27.42
C ASN A 142 17.68 13.11 26.30
N GLN A 143 18.50 12.13 26.66
CA GLN A 143 19.22 11.28 25.70
C GLN A 143 18.30 10.37 24.86
N LEU A 144 17.04 10.15 25.28
CA LEU A 144 16.09 9.33 24.53
C LEU A 144 15.75 9.91 23.15
N ILE A 145 16.02 11.21 22.94
CA ILE A 145 15.80 11.91 21.68
C ILE A 145 16.61 11.32 20.51
N TRP A 146 17.77 10.70 20.77
CA TRP A 146 18.58 10.06 19.73
C TRP A 146 17.87 8.88 19.08
N PHE A 147 17.09 8.11 19.85
CA PHE A 147 16.25 7.06 19.30
C PHE A 147 15.12 7.62 18.45
N ALA A 148 14.51 8.72 18.87
CA ALA A 148 13.48 9.42 18.09
C ALA A 148 14.06 10.01 16.79
N ALA A 149 15.33 10.45 16.80
CA ALA A 149 16.04 10.96 15.63
C ALA A 149 16.35 9.90 14.55
N LEU A 150 16.25 8.60 14.87
CA LEU A 150 16.33 7.54 13.86
C LEU A 150 15.15 7.56 12.90
N PHE A 151 13.95 7.96 13.35
CA PHE A 151 12.76 7.97 12.50
C PHE A 151 12.89 8.91 11.29
N PRO A 152 13.38 10.16 11.45
CA PRO A 152 13.66 11.04 10.31
C PRO A 152 14.74 10.50 9.37
N ILE A 153 15.79 9.86 9.91
CA ILE A 153 16.87 9.28 9.10
C ILE A 153 16.32 8.14 8.23
N VAL A 154 15.51 7.26 8.81
CA VAL A 154 14.81 6.21 8.07
C VAL A 154 13.85 6.82 7.03
N GLY A 155 13.22 7.95 7.35
CA GLY A 155 12.41 8.73 6.40
C GLY A 155 13.19 9.19 5.17
N LEU A 156 14.44 9.65 5.34
CA LEU A 156 15.33 10.02 4.23
C LEU A 156 15.70 8.82 3.36
N PHE A 157 15.97 7.67 3.97
CA PHE A 157 16.20 6.43 3.23
C PHE A 157 15.00 6.06 2.35
N PHE A 158 13.78 6.17 2.87
CA PHE A 158 12.57 5.91 2.08
C PHE A 158 12.37 6.91 0.94
N ILE A 159 12.72 8.19 1.12
CA ILE A 159 12.73 9.17 0.04
C ILE A 159 13.70 8.73 -1.06
N GLY A 160 14.92 8.31 -0.71
CA GLY A 160 15.89 7.77 -1.66
C GLY A 160 15.35 6.57 -2.43
N LEU A 161 14.71 5.62 -1.73
CA LEU A 161 14.07 4.45 -2.34
C LEU A 161 12.94 4.86 -3.31
N SER A 162 12.07 5.78 -2.90
CA SER A 162 10.97 6.30 -3.73
C SER A 162 11.47 6.98 -5.00
N ILE A 163 12.51 7.81 -4.88
CA ILE A 163 13.14 8.48 -6.02
C ILE A 163 13.76 7.44 -6.95
N HIS A 164 14.53 6.50 -6.42
CA HIS A 164 15.15 5.43 -7.21
C HIS A 164 14.10 4.65 -8.01
N LYS A 165 13.01 4.21 -7.37
CA LYS A 165 11.90 3.52 -8.03
C LYS A 165 11.21 4.39 -9.08
N THR A 166 11.12 5.69 -8.84
CA THR A 166 10.56 6.65 -9.82
C THR A 166 11.48 6.80 -11.04
N LEU A 167 12.79 6.84 -10.83
CA LEU A 167 13.78 6.89 -11.90
C LEU A 167 13.76 5.62 -12.74
N GLU A 168 13.69 4.44 -12.11
CA GLU A 168 13.52 3.17 -12.82
C GLU A 168 12.25 3.19 -13.67
N TRP A 169 11.12 3.64 -13.11
CA TRP A 169 9.87 3.72 -13.86
C TRP A 169 9.93 4.73 -15.01
N ARG A 170 10.61 5.86 -14.83
CA ARG A 170 10.84 6.84 -15.91
C ARG A 170 11.75 6.27 -17.00
N ARG A 171 12.76 5.45 -16.63
CA ARG A 171 13.72 4.85 -17.56
C ARG A 171 13.11 3.74 -18.39
N PHE A 172 12.37 2.81 -17.78
CA PHE A 172 11.86 1.61 -18.45
C PHE A 172 10.39 1.72 -18.86
N GLY A 173 9.62 2.60 -18.21
CA GLY A 173 8.18 2.73 -18.43
C GLY A 173 7.39 1.55 -17.89
N GLN A 174 6.16 1.41 -18.39
CA GLN A 174 5.31 0.27 -18.08
C GLN A 174 5.50 -0.82 -19.15
N MET A 175 5.99 -1.98 -18.73
CA MET A 175 6.09 -3.19 -19.52
C MET A 175 4.73 -3.90 -19.59
N ARG A 176 4.45 -4.46 -20.75
CA ARG A 176 3.22 -5.25 -20.98
C ARG A 176 3.58 -6.48 -21.78
N ILE A 177 3.04 -7.63 -21.39
CA ILE A 177 3.13 -8.85 -22.18
C ILE A 177 1.75 -9.15 -22.76
N THR A 178 1.71 -9.45 -24.05
CA THR A 178 0.52 -9.91 -24.77
C THR A 178 0.70 -11.37 -25.11
N LEU A 179 -0.11 -12.24 -24.53
CA LEU A 179 -0.07 -13.69 -24.77
C LEU A 179 -0.77 -14.05 -26.09
N ASP A 180 -0.15 -14.95 -26.85
CA ASP A 180 -0.70 -15.55 -28.07
C ASP A 180 -0.11 -16.97 -28.23
N PRO A 181 -0.88 -18.06 -27.95
CA PRO A 181 -2.31 -18.09 -27.63
C PRO A 181 -2.66 -17.67 -26.19
N HIS A 182 -3.90 -17.22 -25.97
CA HIS A 182 -4.45 -16.84 -24.64
C HIS A 182 -5.69 -17.67 -24.26
N PRO A 183 -5.67 -18.41 -23.13
CA PRO A 183 -4.49 -18.72 -22.31
C PRO A 183 -3.53 -19.64 -23.07
N GLY A 184 -2.30 -19.79 -22.56
CA GLY A 184 -1.35 -20.76 -23.11
C GLY A 184 -1.95 -22.18 -23.17
N ALA A 185 -1.69 -22.91 -24.26
CA ALA A 185 -2.33 -24.20 -24.48
C ALA A 185 -1.77 -25.29 -23.55
N ILE A 186 -2.65 -26.01 -22.85
CA ILE A 186 -2.24 -27.15 -22.00
C ILE A 186 -1.65 -28.23 -22.90
N GLY A 187 -0.38 -28.59 -22.68
CA GLY A 187 0.35 -29.54 -23.51
C GLY A 187 0.69 -29.04 -24.91
N GLY A 188 0.50 -27.74 -25.18
CA GLY A 188 0.77 -27.11 -26.46
C GLY A 188 1.80 -25.99 -26.34
N GLN A 189 1.69 -25.00 -27.22
CA GLN A 189 2.59 -23.85 -27.26
C GLN A 189 2.15 -22.75 -26.29
N VAL A 190 3.14 -22.09 -25.68
CA VAL A 190 2.97 -20.84 -24.94
C VAL A 190 3.80 -19.80 -25.69
N GLY A 191 3.14 -18.73 -26.12
CA GLY A 191 3.76 -17.66 -26.89
C GLY A 191 3.23 -16.30 -26.48
N GLY A 192 3.93 -15.26 -26.92
CA GLY A 192 3.51 -13.89 -26.68
C GLY A 192 4.59 -12.88 -27.05
N THR A 193 4.21 -11.61 -26.94
CA THR A 193 5.07 -10.47 -27.26
C THR A 193 5.21 -9.57 -26.04
N ILE A 194 6.45 -9.26 -25.66
CA ILE A 194 6.74 -8.29 -24.59
C ILE A 194 6.92 -6.91 -25.23
N TYR A 195 6.07 -5.97 -24.83
CA TYR A 195 6.19 -4.57 -25.19
C TYR A 195 6.95 -3.80 -24.12
N LEU A 196 8.08 -3.22 -24.52
CA LEU A 196 8.89 -2.31 -23.72
C LEU A 196 8.68 -0.89 -24.24
N LYS A 197 8.49 0.07 -23.33
CA LYS A 197 8.35 1.48 -23.71
C LYS A 197 9.68 2.07 -24.20
N THR A 198 10.77 1.61 -23.61
CA THR A 198 12.13 2.10 -23.89
C THR A 198 12.88 1.04 -24.69
N PRO A 199 13.51 1.39 -25.82
CA PRO A 199 14.31 0.45 -26.59
C PRO A 199 15.51 -0.02 -25.76
N LEU A 200 15.79 -1.31 -25.80
CA LEU A 200 16.97 -1.88 -25.15
C LEU A 200 18.22 -1.62 -26.01
N PRO A 201 19.39 -1.44 -25.38
CA PRO A 201 20.66 -1.41 -26.10
C PRO A 201 20.84 -2.65 -26.99
N PRO A 202 21.42 -2.51 -28.19
CA PRO A 202 21.73 -3.65 -29.03
C PRO A 202 22.67 -4.62 -28.30
N GLY A 203 22.41 -5.92 -28.43
CA GLY A 203 23.18 -6.96 -27.73
C GLY A 203 22.81 -7.17 -26.26
N THR A 204 21.63 -6.70 -25.82
CA THR A 204 21.12 -7.06 -24.49
C THR A 204 20.71 -8.53 -24.48
N ASP A 205 21.35 -9.33 -23.61
CA ASP A 205 20.97 -10.72 -23.40
C ASP A 205 19.60 -10.80 -22.71
N MET A 206 18.71 -11.60 -23.29
CA MET A 206 17.34 -11.79 -22.80
C MET A 206 17.15 -13.23 -22.41
N ASP A 207 17.02 -13.47 -21.11
CA ASP A 207 16.73 -14.79 -20.57
C ASP A 207 15.22 -14.91 -20.29
N VAL A 208 14.62 -16.00 -20.76
CA VAL A 208 13.18 -16.23 -20.66
C VAL A 208 12.97 -17.65 -20.13
N SER A 209 12.50 -17.76 -18.89
CA SER A 209 12.11 -19.04 -18.27
C SER A 209 10.59 -19.19 -18.22
N LEU A 210 10.12 -20.42 -18.40
CA LEU A 210 8.74 -20.80 -18.15
C LEU A 210 8.71 -21.81 -17.00
N ASP A 211 8.27 -21.34 -15.83
CA ASP A 211 8.26 -22.14 -14.61
C ASP A 211 6.85 -22.63 -14.27
N CYS A 212 6.69 -23.95 -14.13
CA CYS A 212 5.46 -24.54 -13.62
C CYS A 212 5.49 -24.54 -12.08
N VAL A 213 4.90 -23.51 -11.46
CA VAL A 213 4.87 -23.37 -10.01
C VAL A 213 3.58 -23.93 -9.42
N HIS A 214 3.69 -25.01 -8.64
CA HIS A 214 2.54 -25.58 -7.93
C HIS A 214 2.27 -24.81 -6.62
N HIS A 215 1.22 -23.99 -6.60
CA HIS A 215 0.86 -23.19 -5.43
C HIS A 215 -0.22 -23.88 -4.59
N TYR A 216 0.18 -24.55 -3.49
CA TYR A 216 -0.78 -25.11 -2.53
C TYR A 216 -1.08 -24.09 -1.40
N GLN A 217 -2.35 -23.90 -1.08
CA GLN A 217 -2.76 -23.15 0.11
C GLN A 217 -3.31 -24.11 1.15
N ARG A 218 -2.52 -24.45 2.16
CA ARG A 218 -2.98 -25.26 3.29
C ARG A 218 -3.82 -24.39 4.22
N SER A 219 -5.14 -24.56 4.21
CA SER A 219 -6.00 -23.98 5.23
C SER A 219 -6.00 -24.92 6.44
N LYS A 220 -5.57 -24.47 7.62
CA LYS A 220 -5.91 -25.19 8.86
C LYS A 220 -7.44 -25.19 8.97
N SER A 221 -8.04 -26.38 8.99
CA SER A 221 -9.41 -26.54 9.46
C SER A 221 -9.37 -26.37 10.98
N PRO A 222 -10.32 -25.67 11.62
CA PRO A 222 -10.39 -25.68 13.07
C PRO A 222 -10.59 -27.13 13.50
N SER A 223 -9.65 -27.65 14.29
CA SER A 223 -9.85 -28.88 15.04
C SER A 223 -11.09 -28.71 15.92
N GLN A 224 -11.93 -29.74 15.91
CA GLN A 224 -13.20 -29.85 16.64
C GLN A 224 -13.11 -29.40 18.09
#